data_AF-A0A943VTC3-F1
#
_entry.id   AF-A0A943VTC3-F1
#
_cell.length_a   1.000
_cell.length_b   1.000
_cell.length_c   1.000
_cell.angle_alpha   90.00
_cell.angle_beta   90.00
_cell.angle_gamma   90.00
#
_symmetry.space_group_name_H-M   'P 1'
#
loop_
_entity.id
_entity.type
_entity.pdbx_description
1 polymer ?
#
loop_
_entity_poly.entity_id
_entity_poly.type
_entity_poly.pdbx_seq_one_letter_code
_entity_poly.pdbx_strand_id
1 'polypeptide(L)'
;MVACKTSIKKIFDRVKRVDKFEEFKTTYGITLSDEKDNTKFAANFYKSAIVNYKGKVTGSKDLYSEVIAETLINDNFIKDWLNLIPVRPEHFKINHPNTDENVDALKITNRKEEILAKLLFYQGNVDGLGYIFDYQTPLKATQNDSYGKIDLLGYNTDDKCYSVIELKYRPSGSEETLLRCVLEAYTYYRLLDIKQINSAVGHDGIQKLKRLPRYEHTNEAELVVLFDEKSCAEDDGGAETNLMLRIDPNEPNNPRYPSKTVVSQQFKECKEMMVSGKRKQLEALCENILKQEPQLKQVRFVVLRAETKNLDRTYRAETLLTISGKG
;
A
#
# COMPACT_ATOMS: atom_id res chain seq x y z
N MET A 1 27.83 -13.16 25.38
CA MET A 1 26.81 -12.17 25.78
C MET A 1 25.60 -12.38 24.90
N VAL A 2 24.53 -13.00 25.41
CA VAL A 2 23.25 -13.08 24.71
C VAL A 2 22.73 -11.64 24.65
N ALA A 3 22.72 -11.03 23.47
CA ALA A 3 22.16 -9.70 23.30
C ALA A 3 20.72 -9.73 23.82
N CYS A 4 20.42 -8.94 24.83
CA CYS A 4 19.08 -8.80 25.37
C CYS A 4 18.20 -8.31 24.21
N LYS A 5 17.41 -9.20 23.60
CA LYS A 5 16.50 -8.82 22.51
C LYS A 5 15.62 -7.69 23.04
N THR A 6 15.74 -6.51 22.44
CA THR A 6 14.91 -5.36 22.81
C THR A 6 13.47 -5.75 22.52
N SER A 7 12.57 -5.61 23.50
CA SER A 7 11.17 -6.02 23.33
C SER A 7 10.45 -5.07 22.38
N ILE A 8 9.59 -5.60 21.49
CA ILE A 8 8.71 -4.80 20.62
C ILE A 8 7.80 -3.84 21.41
N LYS A 9 7.59 -4.11 22.72
CA LYS A 9 6.92 -3.20 23.66
C LYS A 9 7.54 -1.79 23.65
N LYS A 10 8.85 -1.68 23.38
CA LYS A 10 9.56 -0.40 23.30
C LYS A 10 8.93 0.55 22.27
N ILE A 11 8.43 0.04 21.14
CA ILE A 11 7.74 0.87 20.14
C ILE A 11 6.53 1.56 20.77
N PHE A 12 5.72 0.80 21.49
CA PHE A 12 4.51 1.28 22.17
C PHE A 12 4.83 2.21 23.34
N ASP A 13 5.89 1.92 24.10
CA ASP A 13 6.36 2.77 25.19
C ASP A 13 6.81 4.15 24.67
N ARG A 14 7.56 4.19 23.57
CA ARG A 14 8.04 5.45 22.97
C ARG A 14 6.92 6.34 22.45
N VAL A 15 5.80 5.76 22.02
CA VAL A 15 4.60 6.52 21.64
C VAL A 15 3.62 6.72 22.79
N LYS A 16 3.98 6.32 24.02
CA LYS A 16 3.17 6.43 25.25
C LYS A 16 1.82 5.72 25.18
N ARG A 17 1.78 4.53 24.55
CA ARG A 17 0.56 3.73 24.32
C ARG A 17 0.74 2.28 24.75
N VAL A 18 1.06 2.10 26.03
CA VAL A 18 1.20 0.77 26.65
C VAL A 18 -0.11 -0.01 26.61
N ASP A 19 -1.25 0.68 26.70
CA ASP A 19 -2.59 0.11 26.52
C ASP A 19 -2.71 -0.63 25.17
N LYS A 20 -2.14 -0.05 24.10
CA LYS A 20 -2.16 -0.62 22.76
C LYS A 20 -1.20 -1.79 22.57
N PHE A 21 -0.17 -1.89 23.41
CA PHE A 21 0.69 -3.07 23.40
C PHE A 21 -0.07 -4.30 23.90
N GLU A 22 -0.79 -4.17 25.03
CA GLU A 22 -1.56 -5.29 25.58
C GLU A 22 -2.72 -5.70 24.65
N GLU A 23 -3.38 -4.73 24.01
CA GLU A 23 -4.37 -5.01 22.95
C GLU A 23 -3.74 -5.80 21.80
N PHE A 24 -2.64 -5.29 21.22
CA PHE A 24 -1.94 -5.95 20.11
C PHE A 24 -1.49 -7.37 20.48
N LYS A 25 -0.92 -7.53 21.67
CA LYS A 25 -0.46 -8.80 22.21
C LYS A 25 -1.61 -9.81 22.35
N THR A 26 -2.75 -9.36 22.86
CA THR A 26 -3.95 -10.20 23.04
C THR A 26 -4.53 -10.59 21.69
N THR A 27 -4.71 -9.62 20.78
CA THR A 27 -5.30 -9.85 19.46
C THR A 27 -4.50 -10.82 18.60
N TYR A 28 -3.17 -10.76 18.66
CA TYR A 28 -2.30 -11.59 17.81
C TYR A 28 -1.55 -12.71 18.56
N GLY A 29 -1.87 -12.89 19.85
CA GLY A 29 -1.34 -13.96 20.70
C GLY A 29 0.18 -13.93 20.82
N ILE A 30 0.78 -12.79 21.11
CA ILE A 30 2.24 -12.63 21.29
C ILE A 30 2.61 -12.96 22.75
N THR A 31 3.59 -13.83 22.97
CA THR A 31 3.93 -14.30 24.34
C THR A 31 5.30 -13.84 24.85
N LEU A 32 6.05 -13.07 24.06
CA LEU A 32 7.36 -12.46 24.36
C LEU A 32 8.52 -13.45 24.54
N SER A 33 8.43 -14.67 23.99
CA SER A 33 9.37 -15.75 24.29
C SER A 33 10.13 -16.30 23.08
N ASP A 34 9.60 -16.21 21.86
CA ASP A 34 10.09 -17.05 20.75
C ASP A 34 10.20 -16.32 19.41
N GLU A 35 11.00 -16.85 18.47
CA GLU A 35 11.09 -16.33 17.10
C GLU A 35 9.74 -16.25 16.38
N LYS A 36 8.81 -17.13 16.76
CA LYS A 36 7.41 -17.12 16.28
C LYS A 36 6.70 -15.80 16.63
N ASP A 37 7.09 -15.12 17.71
CA ASP A 37 6.54 -13.82 18.09
C ASP A 37 7.03 -12.70 17.16
N ASN A 38 8.26 -12.79 16.65
CA ASN A 38 8.78 -11.84 15.66
C ASN A 38 8.01 -11.95 14.34
N THR A 39 7.74 -13.18 13.86
CA THR A 39 6.91 -13.41 12.67
C THR A 39 5.49 -12.88 12.89
N LYS A 40 4.87 -13.13 14.05
CA LYS A 40 3.54 -12.60 14.39
C LYS A 40 3.52 -11.07 14.44
N PHE A 41 4.55 -10.45 14.99
CA PHE A 41 4.72 -9.01 15.00
C PHE A 41 4.79 -8.46 13.57
N ALA A 42 5.74 -8.90 12.75
CA ALA A 42 5.89 -8.44 11.37
C ALA A 42 4.62 -8.66 10.54
N ALA A 43 3.95 -9.82 10.71
CA ALA A 43 2.72 -10.18 10.02
C ALA A 43 1.52 -9.28 10.33
N ASN A 44 1.52 -8.61 11.49
CA ASN A 44 0.33 -7.94 12.01
C ASN A 44 0.56 -6.47 12.39
N PHE A 45 1.79 -5.98 12.47
CA PHE A 45 2.07 -4.66 13.01
C PHE A 45 1.38 -3.53 12.24
N TYR A 46 1.25 -3.64 10.91
CA TYR A 46 0.54 -2.66 10.08
C TYR A 46 -0.96 -2.54 10.42
N LYS A 47 -1.55 -3.53 11.10
CA LYS A 47 -2.94 -3.52 11.56
C LYS A 47 -3.10 -2.84 12.92
N SER A 48 -2.00 -2.63 13.64
CA SER A 48 -2.03 -1.97 14.94
C SER A 48 -2.53 -0.53 14.80
N ALA A 49 -3.41 -0.10 15.70
CA ALA A 49 -3.93 1.27 15.66
C ALA A 49 -2.80 2.32 15.74
N ILE A 50 -1.68 2.02 16.42
CA ILE A 50 -0.60 2.99 16.63
C ILE A 50 0.11 3.41 15.33
N VAL A 51 0.18 2.52 14.32
CA VAL A 51 0.79 2.89 13.04
C VAL A 51 -0.08 3.87 12.25
N ASN A 52 -1.37 3.95 12.60
CA ASN A 52 -2.34 4.87 11.99
C ASN A 52 -2.56 6.16 12.79
N TYR A 53 -1.78 6.40 13.86
CA TYR A 53 -1.91 7.64 14.62
C TYR A 53 -1.34 8.83 13.86
N LYS A 54 -2.15 9.88 13.80
CA LYS A 54 -1.84 11.14 13.14
C LYS A 54 -1.31 12.15 14.16
N GLY A 55 -0.52 13.10 13.69
CA GLY A 55 0.01 14.17 14.54
C GLY A 55 1.11 13.70 15.48
N LYS A 56 1.19 14.34 16.66
CA LYS A 56 2.33 14.24 17.58
C LYS A 56 2.06 13.31 18.76
N VAL A 57 3.10 12.63 19.22
CA VAL A 57 3.06 11.84 20.47
C VAL A 57 2.67 12.77 21.63
N THR A 58 1.76 12.32 22.50
CA THR A 58 1.26 13.12 23.62
C THR A 58 2.41 13.65 24.48
N GLY A 59 2.52 14.97 24.61
CA GLY A 59 3.61 15.61 25.36
C GLY A 59 5.00 15.48 24.70
N SER A 60 5.07 15.21 23.39
CA SER A 60 6.28 15.36 22.57
C SER A 60 6.01 16.30 21.39
N LYS A 61 7.09 16.79 20.78
CA LYS A 61 7.04 17.52 19.51
C LYS A 61 7.08 16.57 18.29
N ASP A 62 7.42 15.31 18.52
CA ASP A 62 7.67 14.33 17.45
C ASP A 62 6.38 13.69 16.95
N LEU A 63 6.33 13.42 15.65
CA LEU A 63 5.21 12.73 15.01
C LEU A 63 5.19 11.25 15.40
N TYR A 64 3.99 10.67 15.57
CA TYR A 64 3.85 9.23 15.84
C TYR A 64 4.56 8.38 14.78
N SER A 65 4.37 8.72 13.51
CA SER A 65 4.98 8.01 12.37
C SER A 65 6.50 8.01 12.44
N GLU A 66 7.11 9.17 12.77
CA GLU A 66 8.57 9.32 12.85
C GLU A 66 9.16 8.56 14.03
N VAL A 67 8.51 8.60 15.21
CA VAL A 67 8.96 7.86 16.39
C VAL A 67 8.91 6.35 16.14
N ILE A 68 7.83 5.87 15.50
CA ILE A 68 7.70 4.43 15.18
C ILE A 68 8.74 4.03 14.13
N ALA A 69 8.87 4.78 13.03
CA ALA A 69 9.83 4.50 11.97
C ALA A 69 11.28 4.48 12.50
N GLU A 70 11.67 5.48 13.30
CA GLU A 70 12.98 5.53 13.93
C GLU A 70 13.21 4.31 14.84
N THR A 71 12.21 3.90 15.62
CA THR A 71 12.33 2.75 16.52
C THR A 71 12.47 1.44 15.73
N LEU A 72 11.71 1.28 14.64
CA LEU A 72 11.81 0.11 13.77
C LEU A 72 13.22 -0.06 13.19
N ILE A 73 13.89 1.06 12.86
CA ILE A 73 15.24 1.10 12.30
C ILE A 73 16.29 0.89 13.40
N ASN A 74 16.32 1.75 14.42
CA ASN A 74 17.39 1.80 15.41
C ASN A 74 17.46 0.55 16.28
N ASP A 75 16.30 -0.05 16.59
CA ASP A 75 16.22 -1.29 17.34
C ASP A 75 16.14 -2.53 16.43
N ASN A 76 16.27 -2.33 15.12
CA ASN A 76 16.40 -3.38 14.11
C ASN A 76 15.17 -4.31 14.02
N PHE A 77 13.99 -3.85 14.48
CA PHE A 77 12.72 -4.57 14.38
C PHE A 77 12.26 -4.79 12.94
N ILE A 78 12.63 -3.89 12.01
CA ILE A 78 12.25 -4.04 10.60
C ILE A 78 12.81 -5.32 9.96
N LYS A 79 13.89 -5.90 10.50
CA LYS A 79 14.43 -7.19 10.04
C LYS A 79 13.52 -8.37 10.32
N ASP A 80 12.55 -8.25 11.22
CA ASP A 80 11.61 -9.33 11.51
C ASP A 80 10.72 -9.68 10.29
N TRP A 81 10.57 -8.76 9.33
CA TRP A 81 9.91 -9.01 8.05
C TRP A 81 10.65 -10.04 7.18
N LEU A 82 11.96 -10.20 7.36
CA LEU A 82 12.74 -11.22 6.64
C LEU A 82 12.31 -12.64 7.04
N ASN A 83 11.75 -12.81 8.25
CA ASN A 83 11.27 -14.09 8.76
C ASN A 83 9.84 -14.43 8.30
N LEU A 84 9.19 -13.57 7.52
CA LEU A 84 7.88 -13.87 6.92
C LEU A 84 8.04 -14.92 5.83
N ILE A 85 7.15 -15.91 5.84
CA ILE A 85 7.11 -17.00 4.86
C ILE A 85 5.69 -17.02 4.26
N PRO A 86 5.54 -17.05 2.92
CA PRO A 86 4.24 -17.26 2.28
C PRO A 86 3.55 -18.51 2.82
N VAL A 87 2.31 -18.36 3.30
CA VAL A 87 1.51 -19.51 3.77
C VAL A 87 0.61 -20.08 2.68
N ARG A 88 0.27 -19.27 1.69
CA ARG A 88 -0.57 -19.69 0.56
C ARG A 88 0.32 -20.32 -0.52
N PRO A 89 0.09 -21.59 -0.90
CA PRO A 89 0.93 -22.25 -1.90
C PRO A 89 0.66 -21.78 -3.33
N GLU A 90 -0.59 -21.42 -3.67
CA GLU A 90 -0.98 -20.99 -5.01
C GLU A 90 -1.68 -19.62 -4.94
N HIS A 91 -0.94 -18.53 -5.17
CA HIS A 91 -1.48 -17.16 -5.16
C HIS A 91 -2.48 -16.96 -6.31
N PHE A 92 -2.12 -17.41 -7.51
CA PHE A 92 -2.84 -17.16 -8.76
C PHE A 92 -3.81 -18.28 -9.18
N LYS A 93 -4.30 -19.08 -8.22
CA LYS A 93 -5.30 -20.13 -8.47
C LYS A 93 -6.68 -19.57 -8.80
N ILE A 94 -7.01 -18.43 -8.19
CA ILE A 94 -8.31 -17.78 -8.36
C ILE A 94 -8.21 -16.88 -9.58
N ASN A 95 -9.05 -17.11 -10.57
CA ASN A 95 -9.28 -16.14 -11.64
C ASN A 95 -10.39 -15.18 -11.23
N HIS A 96 -10.28 -13.96 -11.72
CA HIS A 96 -11.34 -12.98 -11.65
C HIS A 96 -12.33 -13.22 -12.80
N PRO A 97 -13.66 -13.18 -12.54
CA PRO A 97 -14.63 -13.28 -13.62
C PRO A 97 -14.40 -12.14 -14.62
N ASN A 98 -14.45 -12.45 -15.93
CA ASN A 98 -14.39 -11.44 -17.01
C ASN A 98 -15.73 -10.68 -17.12
N THR A 99 -16.21 -10.12 -16.02
CA THR A 99 -17.41 -9.27 -16.02
C THR A 99 -16.98 -7.87 -15.62
N ASP A 100 -16.91 -6.98 -16.60
CA ASP A 100 -16.63 -5.56 -16.36
C ASP A 100 -17.61 -5.03 -15.30
N GLU A 101 -17.07 -4.52 -14.20
CA GLU A 101 -17.88 -3.80 -13.22
C GLU A 101 -18.23 -2.44 -13.80
N ASN A 102 -19.51 -2.08 -13.77
CA ASN A 102 -19.93 -0.75 -14.17
C ASN A 102 -19.42 0.28 -13.13
N VAL A 103 -18.90 1.42 -13.57
CA VAL A 103 -18.56 2.59 -12.74
C VAL A 103 -19.73 3.00 -11.83
N ASP A 104 -20.98 2.76 -12.25
CA ASP A 104 -22.18 2.97 -11.43
C ASP A 104 -22.23 2.09 -10.17
N ALA A 105 -21.58 0.93 -10.17
CA ALA A 105 -21.47 0.07 -8.98
C ALA A 105 -20.78 0.80 -7.82
N LEU A 106 -19.86 1.74 -8.13
CA LEU A 106 -19.26 2.59 -7.11
C LEU A 106 -20.34 3.36 -6.33
N LYS A 107 -21.38 3.87 -7.00
CA LYS A 107 -22.38 4.80 -6.42
C LYS A 107 -23.23 4.17 -5.32
N ILE A 108 -23.42 2.85 -5.36
CA ILE A 108 -24.36 2.13 -4.48
C ILE A 108 -23.67 1.21 -3.46
N THR A 109 -22.34 1.14 -3.47
CA THR A 109 -21.56 0.20 -2.66
C THR A 109 -20.83 0.85 -1.49
N ASN A 110 -20.63 0.09 -0.43
CA ASN A 110 -19.68 0.44 0.64
C ASN A 110 -18.25 -0.09 0.37
N ARG A 111 -18.06 -0.92 -0.66
CA ARG A 111 -16.77 -1.55 -1.04
C ARG A 111 -16.06 -0.76 -2.14
N LYS A 112 -15.86 0.54 -1.91
CA LYS A 112 -15.48 1.49 -2.97
C LYS A 112 -14.03 1.33 -3.43
N GLU A 113 -13.11 1.09 -2.50
CA GLU A 113 -11.70 0.80 -2.80
C GLU A 113 -11.58 -0.48 -3.66
N GLU A 114 -12.33 -1.53 -3.33
CA GLU A 114 -12.37 -2.76 -4.11
C GLU A 114 -12.92 -2.56 -5.53
N ILE A 115 -13.99 -1.81 -5.70
CA ILE A 115 -14.52 -1.57 -7.03
C ILE A 115 -13.57 -0.69 -7.83
N LEU A 116 -12.87 0.25 -7.20
CA LEU A 116 -11.80 0.99 -7.86
C LEU A 116 -10.66 0.06 -8.31
N ALA A 117 -10.23 -0.89 -7.48
CA ALA A 117 -9.23 -1.89 -7.86
C ALA A 117 -9.69 -2.69 -9.11
N LYS A 118 -10.96 -3.12 -9.14
CA LYS A 118 -11.53 -3.80 -10.31
C LYS A 118 -11.51 -2.93 -11.57
N LEU A 119 -11.88 -1.65 -11.45
CA LEU A 119 -11.86 -0.72 -12.59
C LEU A 119 -10.44 -0.52 -13.14
N LEU A 120 -9.44 -0.42 -12.27
CA LEU A 120 -8.03 -0.33 -12.67
C LEU A 120 -7.54 -1.61 -13.37
N PHE A 121 -7.96 -2.78 -12.88
CA PHE A 121 -7.69 -4.06 -13.53
C PHE A 121 -8.31 -4.16 -14.93
N TYR A 122 -9.58 -3.79 -15.11
CA TYR A 122 -10.26 -3.87 -16.41
C TYR A 122 -9.71 -2.88 -17.42
N GLN A 123 -9.26 -1.71 -16.97
CA GLN A 123 -8.52 -0.80 -17.84
C GLN A 123 -7.22 -1.42 -18.36
N GLY A 124 -6.61 -2.33 -17.58
CA GLY A 124 -5.35 -2.98 -17.91
C GLY A 124 -4.17 -2.03 -17.75
N ASN A 125 -3.87 -1.24 -18.80
CA ASN A 125 -2.78 -0.27 -18.72
C ASN A 125 -3.26 1.05 -18.08
N VAL A 126 -2.64 1.44 -16.97
CA VAL A 126 -2.86 2.72 -16.29
C VAL A 126 -1.63 3.58 -16.52
N ASP A 127 -1.80 4.67 -17.27
CA ASP A 127 -0.69 5.58 -17.59
C ASP A 127 -0.01 6.09 -16.31
N GLY A 128 1.32 6.01 -16.27
CA GLY A 128 2.11 6.34 -15.09
C GLY A 128 2.14 5.28 -13.98
N LEU A 129 1.42 4.16 -14.11
CA LEU A 129 1.46 3.03 -13.16
C LEU A 129 1.92 1.72 -13.83
N GLY A 130 1.46 1.44 -15.05
CA GLY A 130 1.78 0.23 -15.80
C GLY A 130 0.57 -0.68 -16.01
N TYR A 131 0.82 -1.94 -16.36
CA TYR A 131 -0.24 -2.92 -16.63
C TYR A 131 -0.68 -3.66 -15.37
N ILE A 132 -1.93 -3.50 -14.97
CA ILE A 132 -2.54 -4.22 -13.84
C ILE A 132 -2.98 -5.60 -14.32
N PHE A 133 -2.45 -6.65 -13.69
CA PHE A 133 -2.70 -8.04 -14.10
C PHE A 133 -3.43 -8.87 -13.05
N ASP A 134 -3.60 -8.37 -11.83
CA ASP A 134 -4.35 -9.05 -10.78
C ASP A 134 -4.90 -8.03 -9.76
N TYR A 135 -5.95 -8.41 -9.03
CA TYR A 135 -6.50 -7.60 -7.95
C TYR A 135 -7.02 -8.45 -6.79
N GLN A 136 -6.98 -7.96 -5.56
CA GLN A 136 -7.41 -8.73 -4.38
C GLN A 136 -6.76 -10.13 -4.30
N THR A 137 -5.47 -10.24 -4.64
CA THR A 137 -4.73 -11.50 -4.60
C THR A 137 -4.63 -12.00 -3.15
N PRO A 138 -5.23 -13.14 -2.79
CA PRO A 138 -5.25 -13.60 -1.40
C PRO A 138 -3.86 -14.07 -0.95
N LEU A 139 -3.47 -13.72 0.27
CA LEU A 139 -2.22 -14.19 0.90
C LEU A 139 -2.45 -15.31 1.93
N LYS A 140 -3.69 -15.45 2.40
CA LYS A 140 -4.07 -16.52 3.33
C LYS A 140 -4.30 -17.86 2.62
N ALA A 141 -3.93 -18.95 3.29
CA ALA A 141 -4.31 -20.31 2.94
C ALA A 141 -5.65 -20.70 3.58
N THR A 142 -5.87 -20.29 4.84
CA THR A 142 -7.06 -20.60 5.64
C THR A 142 -7.73 -19.33 6.18
N GLN A 143 -8.94 -19.43 6.71
CA GLN A 143 -9.61 -18.29 7.34
C GLN A 143 -8.93 -17.83 8.64
N ASN A 144 -8.15 -18.69 9.29
CA ASN A 144 -7.45 -18.40 10.54
C ASN A 144 -6.11 -17.69 10.32
N ASP A 145 -5.60 -17.66 9.09
CA ASP A 145 -4.39 -16.89 8.81
C ASP A 145 -4.71 -15.41 8.92
N SER A 146 -3.81 -14.68 9.57
CA SER A 146 -4.02 -13.25 9.80
C SER A 146 -3.92 -12.42 8.52
N TYR A 147 -3.36 -12.94 7.42
CA TYR A 147 -2.99 -12.15 6.25
C TYR A 147 -4.18 -11.64 5.42
N GLY A 148 -3.99 -10.44 4.86
CA GLY A 148 -4.95 -9.77 3.99
C GLY A 148 -4.91 -10.28 2.55
N LYS A 149 -5.26 -9.38 1.63
CA LYS A 149 -5.15 -9.57 0.19
C LYS A 149 -4.36 -8.39 -0.37
N ILE A 150 -3.56 -8.62 -1.41
CA ILE A 150 -2.92 -7.54 -2.15
C ILE A 150 -4.00 -6.85 -2.97
N ASP A 151 -4.14 -5.53 -2.85
CA ASP A 151 -5.19 -4.81 -3.58
C ASP A 151 -5.02 -4.95 -5.08
N LEU A 152 -3.81 -4.70 -5.56
CA LEU A 152 -3.46 -4.71 -6.98
C LEU A 152 -2.06 -5.26 -7.20
N LEU A 153 -1.90 -6.06 -8.26
CA LEU A 153 -0.60 -6.42 -8.81
C LEU A 153 -0.46 -5.87 -10.22
N GLY A 154 0.68 -5.24 -10.49
CA GLY A 154 0.96 -4.61 -11.77
C GLY A 154 2.35 -4.90 -12.31
N TYR A 155 2.60 -4.47 -13.54
CA TYR A 155 3.90 -4.47 -14.18
C TYR A 155 4.25 -3.06 -14.64
N ASN A 156 5.22 -2.45 -13.97
CA ASN A 156 5.79 -1.17 -14.35
C ASN A 156 6.64 -1.39 -15.60
N THR A 157 6.16 -0.90 -16.74
CA THR A 157 6.81 -1.11 -18.04
C THR A 157 8.09 -0.29 -18.19
N ASP A 158 8.19 0.84 -17.49
CA ASP A 158 9.33 1.74 -17.60
C ASP A 158 10.52 1.20 -16.79
N ASP A 159 10.27 0.73 -15.56
CA ASP A 159 11.31 0.16 -14.69
C ASP A 159 11.46 -1.36 -14.79
N LYS A 160 10.61 -2.02 -15.60
CA LYS A 160 10.59 -3.46 -15.85
C LYS A 160 10.57 -4.30 -14.57
N CYS A 161 9.64 -3.99 -13.67
CA CYS A 161 9.45 -4.69 -12.39
C CYS A 161 7.98 -4.92 -12.09
N TYR A 162 7.69 -5.87 -11.19
CA TYR A 162 6.33 -6.07 -10.70
C TYR A 162 6.00 -5.06 -9.60
N SER A 163 4.78 -4.54 -9.61
CA SER A 163 4.30 -3.60 -8.61
C SER A 163 3.41 -4.32 -7.62
N VAL A 164 3.77 -4.29 -6.33
CA VAL A 164 2.88 -4.63 -5.21
C VAL A 164 2.23 -3.33 -4.76
N ILE A 165 0.95 -3.17 -5.08
CA ILE A 165 0.26 -1.88 -4.99
C ILE A 165 -0.75 -1.95 -3.84
N GLU A 166 -0.56 -1.09 -2.86
CA GLU A 166 -1.51 -0.81 -1.80
C GLU A 166 -2.38 0.38 -2.21
N LEU A 167 -3.67 0.14 -2.45
CA LEU A 167 -4.60 1.15 -2.93
C LEU A 167 -5.36 1.73 -1.74
N LYS A 168 -5.24 3.04 -1.51
CA LYS A 168 -6.03 3.76 -0.51
C LYS A 168 -6.99 4.70 -1.20
N TYR A 169 -8.27 4.35 -1.17
CA TYR A 169 -9.32 5.19 -1.73
C TYR A 169 -10.55 5.25 -0.83
N ARG A 170 -10.89 6.48 -0.43
CA ARG A 170 -12.19 6.79 0.16
C ARG A 170 -12.77 8.03 -0.51
N PRO A 171 -14.08 8.05 -0.81
CA PRO A 171 -14.71 9.21 -1.45
C PRO A 171 -14.67 10.49 -0.64
N SER A 172 -14.47 10.39 0.68
CA SER A 172 -14.26 11.51 1.60
C SER A 172 -12.80 11.71 2.01
N GLY A 173 -11.86 11.09 1.30
CA GLY A 173 -10.43 11.10 1.60
C GLY A 173 -10.03 9.96 2.52
N SER A 174 -8.97 9.24 2.16
CA SER A 174 -8.40 8.24 3.07
C SER A 174 -7.68 8.94 4.22
N GLU A 175 -7.97 8.47 5.44
CA GLU A 175 -7.39 8.98 6.68
C GLU A 175 -6.21 8.12 7.18
N GLU A 176 -5.74 7.18 6.35
CA GLU A 176 -4.62 6.30 6.71
C GLU A 176 -3.26 6.98 6.54
N THR A 177 -2.32 6.67 7.43
CA THR A 177 -0.96 7.22 7.40
C THR A 177 -0.10 6.51 6.34
N LEU A 178 0.92 7.20 5.83
CA LEU A 178 1.89 6.55 4.93
C LEU A 178 2.68 5.45 5.63
N LEU A 179 2.98 5.60 6.92
CA LEU A 179 3.65 4.55 7.70
C LEU A 179 2.86 3.23 7.63
N ARG A 180 1.54 3.28 7.85
CA ARG A 180 0.68 2.10 7.77
C ARG A 180 0.71 1.49 6.37
N CYS A 181 0.54 2.31 5.33
CA CYS A 181 0.50 1.85 3.95
C CYS A 181 1.81 1.19 3.51
N VAL A 182 2.96 1.78 3.87
CA VAL A 182 4.29 1.22 3.54
C VAL A 182 4.51 -0.12 4.24
N LEU A 183 4.17 -0.22 5.54
CA LEU A 183 4.31 -1.47 6.28
C LEU A 183 3.37 -2.55 5.75
N GLU A 184 2.15 -2.19 5.33
CA GLU A 184 1.19 -3.11 4.73
C GLU A 184 1.69 -3.65 3.39
N ALA A 185 2.06 -2.76 2.46
CA ALA A 185 2.64 -3.12 1.17
C ALA A 185 3.89 -4.00 1.32
N TYR A 186 4.79 -3.65 2.25
CA TYR A 186 6.00 -4.44 2.49
C TYR A 186 5.69 -5.82 3.07
N THR A 187 4.73 -5.91 3.99
CA THR A 187 4.26 -7.20 4.53
C THR A 187 3.71 -8.09 3.41
N TYR A 188 2.92 -7.51 2.51
CA TYR A 188 2.34 -8.23 1.38
C TYR A 188 3.38 -8.69 0.36
N TYR A 189 4.36 -7.84 0.04
CA TYR A 189 5.51 -8.23 -0.79
C TYR A 189 6.25 -9.43 -0.20
N ARG A 190 6.52 -9.46 1.12
CA ARG A 190 7.20 -10.59 1.78
C ARG A 190 6.41 -11.90 1.74
N LEU A 191 5.08 -11.81 1.65
CA LEU A 191 4.18 -12.96 1.64
C LEU A 191 3.80 -13.40 0.24
N LEU A 192 4.20 -12.65 -0.79
CA LEU A 192 3.97 -12.95 -2.19
C LEU A 192 5.15 -13.75 -2.76
N ASP A 193 4.87 -14.94 -3.26
CA ASP A 193 5.82 -15.66 -4.10
C ASP A 193 5.77 -15.13 -5.55
N ILE A 194 6.56 -14.09 -5.82
CA ILE A 194 6.68 -13.44 -7.14
C ILE A 194 7.03 -14.44 -8.26
N LYS A 195 7.74 -15.53 -7.95
CA LYS A 195 8.13 -16.53 -8.95
C LYS A 195 6.91 -17.22 -9.55
N GLN A 196 5.79 -17.28 -8.83
CA GLN A 196 4.55 -17.86 -9.33
C GLN A 196 3.97 -17.09 -10.52
N ILE A 197 4.32 -15.81 -10.71
CA ILE A 197 3.90 -15.04 -11.90
C ILE A 197 4.45 -15.71 -13.17
N ASN A 198 5.69 -16.18 -13.13
CA ASN A 198 6.29 -16.87 -14.28
C ASN A 198 5.66 -18.25 -14.51
N SER A 199 5.45 -19.03 -13.45
CA SER A 199 4.93 -20.40 -13.57
C SER A 199 3.40 -20.49 -13.71
N ALA A 200 2.67 -19.38 -13.55
CA ALA A 200 1.22 -19.37 -13.72
C ALA A 200 0.82 -19.65 -15.18
N VAL A 201 0.06 -20.74 -15.38
CA VAL A 201 -0.46 -21.19 -16.68
C VAL A 201 -1.93 -20.82 -16.87
N GLY A 202 -2.74 -20.90 -15.81
CA GLY A 202 -4.19 -20.72 -15.87
C GLY A 202 -4.72 -19.34 -15.48
N HIS A 203 -3.86 -18.35 -15.23
CA HIS A 203 -4.27 -17.03 -14.75
C HIS A 203 -4.42 -16.01 -15.87
N ASP A 204 -5.65 -15.60 -16.18
CA ASP A 204 -5.98 -14.79 -17.38
C ASP A 204 -5.20 -13.47 -17.45
N GLY A 205 -5.13 -12.73 -16.33
CA GLY A 205 -4.41 -11.46 -16.28
C GLY A 205 -2.89 -11.63 -16.51
N ILE A 206 -2.31 -12.74 -16.04
CA ILE A 206 -0.89 -13.04 -16.26
C ILE A 206 -0.66 -13.48 -17.71
N GLN A 207 -1.59 -14.24 -18.31
CA GLN A 207 -1.49 -14.58 -19.73
C GLN A 207 -1.57 -13.34 -20.63
N LYS A 208 -2.40 -12.36 -20.28
CA LYS A 208 -2.46 -11.06 -20.97
C LYS A 208 -1.16 -10.28 -20.78
N LEU A 209 -0.63 -10.21 -19.55
CA LEU A 209 0.67 -9.59 -19.24
C LEU A 209 1.80 -10.15 -20.12
N LYS A 210 1.91 -11.50 -20.20
CA LYS A 210 2.96 -12.19 -20.98
C LYS A 210 2.90 -11.92 -22.48
N ARG A 211 1.77 -11.42 -23.00
CA ARG A 211 1.59 -11.07 -24.42
C ARG A 211 1.88 -9.59 -24.72
N LEU A 212 2.15 -8.77 -23.71
CA LEU A 212 2.46 -7.36 -23.94
C LEU A 212 3.80 -7.22 -24.68
N PRO A 213 3.90 -6.34 -25.71
CA PRO A 213 5.12 -6.19 -26.49
C PRO A 213 6.38 -5.80 -25.69
N ARG A 214 6.21 -5.16 -24.53
CA ARG A 214 7.29 -4.67 -23.66
C ARG A 214 7.44 -5.48 -22.36
N TYR A 215 6.77 -6.63 -22.25
CA TYR A 215 6.92 -7.50 -21.09
C TYR A 215 8.27 -8.21 -21.13
N GLU A 216 9.01 -8.09 -20.03
CA GLU A 216 10.23 -8.84 -19.78
C GLU A 216 10.08 -9.53 -18.43
N HIS A 217 10.33 -10.83 -18.39
CA HIS A 217 10.28 -11.56 -17.12
C HIS A 217 11.39 -11.03 -16.19
N THR A 218 11.01 -10.75 -14.95
CA THR A 218 11.89 -10.27 -13.89
C THR A 218 11.53 -10.94 -12.56
N ASN A 219 12.43 -10.85 -11.59
CA ASN A 219 12.12 -11.13 -10.17
C ASN A 219 12.19 -9.86 -9.32
N GLU A 220 12.41 -8.71 -9.95
CA GLU A 220 12.42 -7.41 -9.30
C GLU A 220 11.01 -6.91 -9.10
N ALA A 221 10.81 -6.16 -8.02
CA ALA A 221 9.55 -5.53 -7.70
C ALA A 221 9.72 -4.09 -7.21
N GLU A 222 8.60 -3.40 -7.08
CA GLU A 222 8.46 -2.13 -6.42
C GLU A 222 7.27 -2.19 -5.45
N LEU A 223 7.34 -1.38 -4.40
CA LEU A 223 6.19 -1.10 -3.55
C LEU A 223 5.53 0.18 -4.04
N VAL A 224 4.21 0.17 -4.22
CA VAL A 224 3.46 1.36 -4.62
C VAL A 224 2.38 1.64 -3.58
N VAL A 225 2.38 2.85 -3.04
CA VAL A 225 1.24 3.37 -2.28
C VAL A 225 0.46 4.28 -3.21
N LEU A 226 -0.72 3.82 -3.63
CA LEU A 226 -1.59 4.50 -4.59
C LEU A 226 -2.75 5.16 -3.85
N PHE A 227 -2.90 6.47 -3.96
CA PHE A 227 -3.92 7.24 -3.23
C PHE A 227 -4.51 8.36 -4.07
N ASP A 228 -5.62 8.94 -3.64
CA ASP A 228 -6.17 10.15 -4.24
C ASP A 228 -5.53 11.42 -3.66
N GLU A 229 -5.43 12.48 -4.45
CA GLU A 229 -4.98 13.79 -3.94
C GLU A 229 -6.07 14.42 -3.07
N LYS A 230 -7.26 14.52 -3.65
CA LYS A 230 -8.43 15.17 -3.07
C LYS A 230 -9.70 14.41 -3.44
N SER A 231 -10.65 14.43 -2.52
CA SER A 231 -11.97 13.86 -2.67
C SER A 231 -13.03 14.91 -2.29
N CYS A 232 -14.27 14.71 -2.72
CA CYS A 232 -15.39 15.56 -2.29
C CYS A 232 -15.54 15.52 -0.77
N ALA A 233 -15.81 16.67 -0.14
CA ALA A 233 -16.15 16.67 1.29
C ALA A 233 -17.48 15.94 1.55
N GLU A 234 -17.65 15.36 2.74
CA GLU A 234 -18.90 14.66 3.12
C GLU A 234 -20.11 15.59 3.03
N ASP A 235 -19.97 16.82 3.53
CA ASP A 235 -21.02 17.86 3.53
C ASP A 235 -21.48 18.31 2.12
N ASP A 236 -20.68 18.02 1.08
CA ASP A 236 -21.00 18.31 -0.32
C ASP A 236 -21.36 17.02 -1.09
N GLY A 237 -21.84 15.99 -0.38
CA GLY A 237 -22.28 14.73 -0.96
C GLY A 237 -21.13 13.82 -1.40
N GLY A 238 -19.93 13.95 -0.83
CA GLY A 238 -18.77 13.15 -1.23
C GLY A 238 -18.95 11.64 -1.04
N ALA A 239 -19.73 11.24 -0.04
CA ALA A 239 -20.12 9.85 0.18
C ALA A 239 -21.03 9.30 -0.94
N GLU A 240 -21.74 10.14 -1.70
CA GLU A 240 -22.70 9.71 -2.73
C GLU A 240 -22.20 9.99 -4.16
N THR A 241 -21.48 11.09 -4.35
CA THR A 241 -21.08 11.61 -5.67
C THR A 241 -19.82 10.96 -6.24
N ASN A 242 -18.98 10.33 -5.41
CA ASN A 242 -18.02 9.30 -5.84
C ASN A 242 -17.03 9.67 -6.95
N LEU A 243 -16.45 10.86 -6.85
CA LEU A 243 -15.48 11.32 -7.83
C LEU A 243 -14.17 11.65 -7.13
N MET A 244 -13.22 10.70 -7.20
CA MET A 244 -11.81 11.10 -7.32
C MET A 244 -11.73 12.30 -8.26
N LEU A 245 -10.81 13.22 -7.97
CA LEU A 245 -10.58 14.41 -8.77
C LEU A 245 -10.64 14.10 -10.27
N ARG A 246 -11.56 14.77 -10.96
CA ARG A 246 -11.66 14.73 -12.41
C ARG A 246 -10.72 15.76 -13.00
N ILE A 247 -9.91 15.32 -13.95
CA ILE A 247 -9.05 16.20 -14.73
C ILE A 247 -9.60 16.24 -16.15
N ASP A 248 -9.71 17.43 -16.72
CA ASP A 248 -9.95 17.59 -18.15
C ASP A 248 -8.66 17.16 -18.88
N PRO A 249 -8.70 16.14 -19.75
CA PRO A 249 -7.51 15.69 -20.47
C PRO A 249 -6.88 16.79 -21.34
N ASN A 250 -7.68 17.79 -21.77
CA ASN A 250 -7.22 18.91 -22.58
C ASN A 250 -6.64 20.05 -21.73
N GLU A 251 -6.94 20.07 -20.43
CA GLU A 251 -6.38 21.02 -19.46
C GLU A 251 -5.86 20.28 -18.21
N PRO A 252 -4.85 19.39 -18.36
CA PRO A 252 -4.45 18.48 -17.28
C PRO A 252 -3.92 19.19 -16.03
N ASN A 253 -3.52 20.45 -16.18
CA ASN A 253 -3.01 21.32 -15.13
C ASN A 253 -4.09 22.25 -14.53
N ASN A 254 -5.35 22.16 -14.99
CA ASN A 254 -6.47 22.98 -14.49
C ASN A 254 -7.64 22.11 -13.97
N PRO A 255 -7.45 21.34 -12.89
CA PRO A 255 -8.47 20.44 -12.39
C PRO A 255 -9.73 21.19 -11.93
N ARG A 256 -10.91 20.71 -12.35
CA ARG A 256 -12.20 21.21 -11.87
C ARG A 256 -12.59 20.48 -10.58
N TYR A 257 -12.39 21.14 -9.44
CA TYR A 257 -12.76 20.63 -8.13
C TYR A 257 -14.24 20.94 -7.80
N PRO A 258 -14.94 20.08 -7.03
CA PRO A 258 -16.13 20.48 -6.27
C PRO A 258 -15.82 21.67 -5.34
N SER A 259 -16.85 22.42 -4.94
CA SER A 259 -16.73 23.60 -4.08
C SER A 259 -15.97 23.34 -2.78
N LYS A 260 -16.12 22.16 -2.17
CA LYS A 260 -15.35 21.73 -1.00
C LYS A 260 -14.70 20.37 -1.24
N THR A 261 -13.40 20.29 -0.96
CA THR A 261 -12.62 19.07 -1.09
C THR A 261 -11.81 18.79 0.17
N VAL A 262 -11.57 17.51 0.42
CA VAL A 262 -10.71 17.01 1.49
C VAL A 262 -9.46 16.44 0.84
N VAL A 263 -8.29 16.88 1.30
CA VAL A 263 -7.00 16.33 0.88
C VAL A 263 -6.75 15.05 1.68
N SER A 264 -6.39 13.96 1.00
CA SER A 264 -6.09 12.68 1.67
C SER A 264 -4.92 12.82 2.65
N GLN A 265 -4.92 12.00 3.70
CA GLN A 265 -3.82 12.00 4.66
C GLN A 265 -2.50 11.65 3.96
N GLN A 266 -2.50 10.61 3.12
CA GLN A 266 -1.33 10.15 2.37
C GLN A 266 -0.71 11.25 1.52
N PHE A 267 -1.54 12.05 0.82
CA PHE A 267 -1.04 13.17 0.03
C PHE A 267 -0.36 14.22 0.91
N LYS A 268 -0.96 14.60 2.05
CA LYS A 268 -0.33 15.55 3.00
C LYS A 268 1.02 15.03 3.48
N GLU A 269 1.07 13.77 3.92
CA GLU A 269 2.30 13.17 4.43
C GLU A 269 3.37 13.05 3.33
N CYS A 270 2.98 12.70 2.10
CA CYS A 270 3.90 12.60 0.98
C CYS A 270 4.52 13.96 0.65
N LYS A 271 3.70 15.04 0.62
CA LYS A 271 4.20 16.41 0.40
C LYS A 271 5.13 16.85 1.53
N GLU A 272 4.86 16.45 2.77
CA GLU A 272 5.77 16.69 3.90
C GLU A 272 7.09 15.95 3.75
N MET A 273 7.08 14.71 3.26
CA MET A 273 8.29 13.91 3.02
C MET A 273 9.18 14.50 1.92
N MET A 274 8.58 15.10 0.89
CA MET A 274 9.32 15.86 -0.13
C MET A 274 9.99 17.14 0.42
N VAL A 275 9.55 17.65 1.57
CA VAL A 275 10.16 18.80 2.24
C VAL A 275 11.23 18.31 3.20
N SER A 276 12.49 18.54 2.83
CA SER A 276 13.65 18.19 3.65
C SER A 276 13.45 18.62 5.10
N GLY A 277 13.54 17.68 6.03
CA GLY A 277 13.32 17.97 7.45
C GLY A 277 12.15 17.26 8.10
N LYS A 278 11.02 17.09 7.40
CA LYS A 278 9.74 16.84 8.08
C LYS A 278 9.40 15.38 8.34
N ARG A 279 9.79 14.45 7.45
CA ARG A 279 9.50 13.01 7.56
C ARG A 279 10.71 12.13 7.24
N LYS A 280 11.85 12.49 7.81
CA LYS A 280 13.13 11.82 7.52
C LYS A 280 13.16 10.38 7.99
N GLN A 281 12.48 10.06 9.08
CA GLN A 281 12.50 8.70 9.64
C GLN A 281 11.64 7.76 8.81
N LEU A 282 10.47 8.22 8.34
CA LEU A 282 9.65 7.45 7.41
C LEU A 282 10.36 7.23 6.07
N GLU A 283 11.04 8.25 5.54
CA GLU A 283 11.88 8.14 4.35
C GLU A 283 13.02 7.12 4.57
N ALA A 284 13.75 7.24 5.69
CA ALA A 284 14.81 6.31 6.06
C ALA A 284 14.30 4.88 6.29
N LEU A 285 13.04 4.70 6.73
CA LEU A 285 12.43 3.37 6.84
C LEU A 285 12.27 2.74 5.46
N CYS A 286 11.79 3.51 4.47
CA CYS A 286 11.71 3.05 3.08
C CYS A 286 13.10 2.69 2.53
N GLU A 287 14.11 3.52 2.78
CA GLU A 287 15.50 3.21 2.41
C GLU A 287 16.02 1.93 3.06
N ASN A 288 15.70 1.68 4.34
CA ASN A 288 16.08 0.45 5.04
C ASN A 288 15.38 -0.79 4.47
N ILE A 289 14.09 -0.66 4.11
CA ILE A 289 13.35 -1.72 3.41
C ILE A 289 14.01 -2.06 2.08
N LEU A 290 14.39 -1.05 1.29
CA LEU A 290 15.06 -1.26 0.00
C LEU A 290 16.46 -1.88 0.20
N LYS A 291 17.20 -1.44 1.21
CA LYS A 291 18.53 -1.98 1.51
C LYS A 291 18.50 -3.47 1.92
N GLN A 292 17.46 -3.90 2.63
CA GLN A 292 17.34 -5.29 3.07
C GLN A 292 16.71 -6.22 2.00
N GLU A 293 16.07 -5.66 0.98
CA GLU A 293 15.40 -6.40 -0.09
C GLU A 293 16.06 -6.13 -1.45
N PRO A 294 17.05 -6.93 -1.87
CA PRO A 294 17.80 -6.68 -3.12
C PRO A 294 16.93 -6.76 -4.39
N GLN A 295 15.73 -7.34 -4.29
CA GLN A 295 14.77 -7.44 -5.38
C GLN A 295 13.80 -6.25 -5.42
N LEU A 296 13.73 -5.41 -4.38
CA LEU A 296 12.93 -4.19 -4.40
C LEU A 296 13.73 -3.02 -4.96
N LYS A 297 13.33 -2.50 -6.12
CA LYS A 297 13.99 -1.37 -6.78
C LYS A 297 13.66 -0.05 -6.13
N GLN A 298 12.41 0.12 -5.69
CA GLN A 298 11.91 1.41 -5.23
C GLN A 298 10.62 1.28 -4.42
N VAL A 299 10.34 2.34 -3.67
CA VAL A 299 9.03 2.65 -3.09
C VAL A 299 8.49 3.90 -3.77
N ARG A 300 7.31 3.80 -4.39
CA ARG A 300 6.66 4.91 -5.09
C ARG A 300 5.40 5.34 -4.36
N PHE A 301 5.25 6.65 -4.23
CA PHE A 301 4.04 7.30 -3.73
C PHE A 301 3.32 7.96 -4.90
N VAL A 302 2.15 7.43 -5.23
CA VAL A 302 1.50 7.68 -6.52
C VAL A 302 0.09 8.22 -6.30
N VAL A 303 -0.22 9.32 -6.99
CA VAL A 303 -1.56 9.90 -7.00
C VAL A 303 -2.34 9.37 -8.19
N LEU A 304 -3.53 8.84 -7.91
CA LEU A 304 -4.49 8.41 -8.93
C LEU A 304 -5.39 9.58 -9.35
N ARG A 305 -5.64 9.70 -10.66
CA ARG A 305 -6.46 10.75 -11.28
C ARG A 305 -7.45 10.10 -12.24
N ALA A 306 -8.68 10.60 -12.24
CA ALA A 306 -9.69 10.20 -13.21
C ALA A 306 -9.69 11.19 -14.39
N GLU A 307 -9.57 10.66 -15.60
CA GLU A 307 -9.77 11.38 -16.84
C GLU A 307 -11.18 11.11 -17.38
N THR A 308 -11.82 12.13 -17.95
CA THR A 308 -13.11 11.97 -18.63
C THR A 308 -12.89 12.19 -20.13
N LYS A 309 -12.90 11.13 -20.94
CA LYS A 309 -12.94 11.22 -22.41
C LYS A 309 -14.22 10.55 -22.89
N ASN A 310 -15.10 11.32 -23.53
CA ASN A 310 -16.28 10.81 -24.24
C ASN A 310 -17.12 9.77 -23.45
N LEU A 311 -17.60 10.15 -22.26
CA LEU A 311 -18.47 9.36 -21.36
C LEU A 311 -17.82 8.13 -20.68
N ASP A 312 -16.67 7.64 -21.18
CA ASP A 312 -15.89 6.59 -20.50
C ASP A 312 -14.90 7.20 -19.49
N ARG A 313 -14.86 6.61 -18.29
CA ARG A 313 -13.94 7.01 -17.21
C ARG A 313 -12.66 6.21 -17.33
N THR A 314 -11.56 6.89 -17.63
CA THR A 314 -10.22 6.29 -17.60
C THR A 314 -9.43 6.84 -16.41
N TYR A 315 -8.40 6.11 -16.00
CA TYR A 315 -7.54 6.44 -14.89
C TYR A 315 -6.11 6.61 -15.36
N ARG A 316 -5.41 7.56 -14.75
CA ARG A 316 -3.96 7.70 -14.86
C ARG A 316 -3.38 7.96 -13.49
N ALA A 317 -2.09 7.72 -13.36
CA ALA A 317 -1.35 7.89 -12.15
C ALA A 317 -0.21 8.89 -12.35
N GLU A 318 0.13 9.62 -11.31
CA GLU A 318 1.29 10.51 -11.27
C GLU A 318 2.13 10.16 -10.05
N THR A 319 3.41 9.86 -10.26
CA THR A 319 4.36 9.63 -9.16
C THR A 319 4.72 10.97 -8.52
N LEU A 320 4.41 11.15 -7.24
CA LEU A 320 4.82 12.34 -6.48
C LEU A 320 6.24 12.22 -5.96
N LEU A 321 6.61 11.02 -5.52
CA LEU A 321 7.89 10.72 -4.92
C LEU A 321 8.28 9.27 -5.21
N THR A 322 9.54 9.09 -5.57
CA THR A 322 10.18 7.79 -5.69
C THR A 322 11.36 7.77 -4.71
N ILE A 323 11.40 6.77 -3.85
CA ILE A 323 12.59 6.42 -3.06
C ILE A 323 13.18 5.20 -3.74
N SER A 324 14.35 5.35 -4.35
CA SER A 324 15.03 4.27 -5.07
C SER A 324 16.07 3.58 -4.20
N GLY A 325 16.24 2.28 -4.39
CA GLY A 325 17.34 1.53 -3.81
C GLY A 325 18.67 2.07 -4.33
N LYS A 326 19.71 2.02 -3.50
CA LYS A 326 21.06 2.25 -3.99
C LYS A 326 21.45 1.01 -4.80
N GLY A 327 21.51 1.16 -6.12
CA GLY A 327 21.93 0.11 -7.05
C GLY A 327 23.36 -0.38 -6.81
#